data_AF-A0A6J6UKK4-F1
#
_entry.id   AF-A0A6J6UKK4-F1
#
_cell.length_a   1.000
_cell.length_b   1.000
_cell.length_c   1.000
_cell.angle_alpha   90.00
_cell.angle_beta   90.00
_cell.angle_gamma   90.00
#
_symmetry.space_group_name_H-M   'P 1'
#
loop_
_entity.id
_entity.type
_entity.pdbx_description
1 polymer ?
#
loop_
_entity_poly.entity_id
_entity_poly.type
_entity_poly.pdbx_seq_one_letter_code
_entity_poly.pdbx_strand_id
1 'polypeptide(L)'
;MKKFLTYFLSFNLILATVVATAPTSFASAKNSLKVTYQQTPESTLQKWTLTCQPTAGTIKNAKAACRKLVKISQPFAKPDPMQMCSEIYESAEVATVKGTWNGKKISARFSKTNSCEITRWNALKFLIQGVQKA
;
A
#
# COMPACT_ATOMS: atom_id res chain seq x y z
N MET A 1 68.53 -29.92 18.23
CA MET A 1 67.70 -30.37 19.36
C MET A 1 67.61 -29.23 20.37
N LYS A 2 66.39 -28.67 20.60
CA LYS A 2 65.86 -28.11 21.88
C LYS A 2 66.84 -27.21 22.71
N LYS A 3 66.63 -25.90 22.94
CA LYS A 3 65.47 -25.25 23.61
C LYS A 3 65.59 -23.71 23.66
N PHE A 4 64.42 -23.05 23.55
CA PHE A 4 63.94 -21.86 24.29
C PHE A 4 64.80 -20.58 24.37
N LEU A 5 64.46 -19.58 23.56
CA LEU A 5 64.65 -18.17 23.87
C LEU A 5 63.36 -17.37 23.55
N THR A 6 62.74 -16.80 24.58
CA THR A 6 62.15 -15.44 24.68
C THR A 6 61.46 -14.85 23.44
N TYR A 7 60.12 -14.75 23.41
CA TYR A 7 59.31 -13.62 23.92
C TYR A 7 59.59 -12.28 23.20
N PHE A 8 58.83 -11.99 22.15
CA PHE A 8 58.53 -10.62 21.72
C PHE A 8 57.04 -10.56 21.33
N LEU A 9 56.22 -10.16 22.30
CA LEU A 9 54.86 -9.70 22.09
C LEU A 9 54.90 -8.37 21.33
N SER A 10 54.38 -8.37 20.11
CA SER A 10 53.87 -7.17 19.44
C SER A 10 52.48 -7.49 18.89
N PHE A 11 51.56 -7.71 19.82
CA PHE A 11 50.13 -7.76 19.54
C PHE A 11 49.68 -6.34 19.22
N ASN A 12 49.61 -6.02 17.93
CA ASN A 12 49.08 -4.75 17.46
C ASN A 12 47.59 -4.66 17.85
N LEU A 13 47.28 -3.70 18.73
CA LEU A 13 45.93 -3.36 19.16
C LEU A 13 45.22 -2.63 18.00
N ILE A 14 44.53 -3.38 17.13
CA ILE A 14 43.66 -2.81 16.11
C ILE A 14 42.39 -2.31 16.81
N LEU A 15 42.24 -0.98 16.97
CA LEU A 15 40.97 -0.35 17.37
C LEU A 15 39.97 -0.54 16.22
N ALA A 16 39.10 -1.56 16.34
CA ALA A 16 37.93 -1.68 15.49
C ALA A 16 36.88 -0.66 15.95
N THR A 17 36.71 0.44 15.18
CA THR A 17 35.59 1.37 15.37
C THR A 17 34.30 0.70 14.92
N VAL A 18 33.51 0.24 15.88
CA VAL A 18 32.16 -0.26 15.62
C VAL A 18 31.28 0.94 15.27
N VAL A 19 31.05 1.19 13.98
CA VAL A 19 29.99 2.11 13.54
C VAL A 19 28.66 1.42 13.81
N ALA A 20 28.02 1.76 14.92
CA ALA A 20 26.68 1.29 15.26
C ALA A 20 25.65 1.89 14.30
N THR A 21 25.41 1.24 13.17
CA THR A 21 24.26 1.52 12.31
C THR A 21 23.01 1.00 13.01
N ALA A 22 22.27 1.90 13.66
CA ALA A 22 20.99 1.55 14.28
C ALA A 22 20.04 0.96 13.21
N PRO A 23 19.32 -0.13 13.50
CA PRO A 23 18.30 -0.65 12.60
C PRO A 23 17.14 0.36 12.56
N THR A 24 16.90 0.96 11.40
CA THR A 24 15.69 1.76 11.16
C THR A 24 14.49 0.84 11.32
N SER A 25 13.80 0.94 12.46
CA SER A 25 12.55 0.24 12.70
C SER A 25 11.50 0.82 11.75
N PHE A 26 11.23 0.12 10.66
CA PHE A 26 10.09 0.42 9.79
C PHE A 26 8.81 0.14 10.58
N ALA A 27 8.30 1.17 11.26
CA ALA A 27 6.97 1.11 11.84
C ALA A 27 6.01 0.61 10.76
N SER A 28 5.32 -0.51 11.03
CA SER A 28 4.40 -1.10 10.06
C SER A 28 3.36 -0.05 9.67
N ALA A 29 3.33 0.33 8.40
CA ALA A 29 2.50 1.44 7.99
C ALA A 29 1.02 1.07 8.19
N LYS A 30 0.37 1.77 9.14
CA LYS A 30 -1.02 1.52 9.54
C LYS A 30 -2.02 1.65 8.39
N ASN A 31 -1.63 2.38 7.34
CA ASN A 31 -2.39 2.70 6.14
C ASN A 31 -1.53 2.38 4.91
N SER A 32 -1.50 1.11 4.50
CA SER A 32 -0.73 0.60 3.37
C SER A 32 -1.64 -0.24 2.47
N LEU A 33 -1.78 0.17 1.22
CA LEU A 33 -2.75 -0.34 0.27
C LEU A 33 -2.07 -0.73 -1.04
N LYS A 34 -2.49 -1.87 -1.59
CA LYS A 34 -2.22 -2.29 -2.96
C LYS A 34 -3.53 -2.24 -3.73
N VAL A 35 -3.50 -1.55 -4.85
CA VAL A 35 -4.64 -1.43 -5.77
C VAL A 35 -4.32 -2.21 -7.02
N THR A 36 -5.29 -2.97 -7.49
CA THR A 36 -5.30 -3.58 -8.82
C THR A 36 -6.50 -3.07 -9.59
N TYR A 37 -6.32 -2.67 -10.83
CA TYR A 37 -7.37 -2.18 -11.71
C TYR A 37 -7.32 -2.91 -13.04
N GLN A 38 -8.49 -3.23 -13.57
CA GLN A 38 -8.66 -3.85 -14.87
C GLN A 38 -9.85 -3.19 -15.57
N GLN A 39 -9.65 -2.74 -16.80
CA GLN A 39 -10.67 -1.99 -17.55
C GLN A 39 -11.72 -2.90 -18.18
N THR A 40 -11.27 -4.00 -18.78
CA THR A 40 -12.07 -5.11 -19.32
C THR A 40 -11.40 -6.45 -18.96
N PRO A 41 -12.11 -7.58 -19.00
CA PRO A 41 -11.51 -8.90 -18.71
C PRO A 41 -10.24 -9.23 -19.53
N GLU A 42 -10.12 -8.69 -20.73
CA GLU A 42 -9.01 -8.89 -21.66
C GLU A 42 -7.87 -7.87 -21.46
N SER A 43 -8.15 -6.75 -20.79
CA SER A 43 -7.16 -5.69 -20.57
C SER A 43 -6.07 -6.11 -19.59
N THR A 44 -4.86 -5.55 -19.77
CA THR A 44 -3.76 -5.76 -18.85
C THR A 44 -4.08 -5.19 -17.47
N LEU A 45 -3.85 -6.01 -16.44
CA LEU A 45 -4.12 -5.63 -15.06
C LEU A 45 -3.06 -4.64 -14.56
N GLN A 46 -3.52 -3.45 -14.20
CA GLN A 46 -2.70 -2.36 -13.67
C GLN A 46 -2.58 -2.45 -12.16
N LYS A 47 -1.43 -2.08 -11.60
CA LYS A 47 -1.17 -2.17 -10.15
C LYS A 47 -0.45 -0.94 -9.63
N TRP A 48 -0.82 -0.48 -8.45
CA TRP A 48 -0.08 0.54 -7.72
C TRP A 48 -0.25 0.42 -6.21
N THR A 49 0.55 1.19 -5.48
CA THR A 49 0.57 1.21 -4.02
C THR A 49 0.30 2.60 -3.47
N LEU A 50 -0.23 2.65 -2.24
CA LEU A 50 -0.38 3.86 -1.45
C LEU A 50 -0.05 3.54 0.01
N THR A 51 0.84 4.32 0.59
CA THR A 51 1.09 4.37 2.03
C THR A 51 0.83 5.79 2.52
N CYS A 52 0.16 5.97 3.67
CA CYS A 52 -0.12 7.33 4.19
C CYS A 52 0.84 7.82 5.28
N GLN A 53 1.50 6.93 6.01
CA GLN A 53 2.38 7.28 7.14
C GLN A 53 3.63 6.36 7.18
N PRO A 54 4.80 6.84 6.74
CA PRO A 54 4.99 8.06 5.94
C PRO A 54 4.30 7.95 4.56
N THR A 55 3.99 9.09 3.93
CA THR A 55 3.33 9.07 2.62
C THR A 55 4.29 8.52 1.55
N ALA A 56 3.89 7.44 0.87
CA ALA A 56 4.68 6.79 -0.18
C ALA A 56 3.78 6.00 -1.14
N GLY A 57 4.38 5.35 -2.14
CA GLY A 57 3.70 4.46 -3.08
C GLY A 57 3.80 4.94 -4.53
N THR A 58 3.38 4.08 -5.47
CA THR A 58 3.49 4.34 -6.91
C THR A 58 2.30 5.08 -7.50
N ILE A 59 1.24 5.35 -6.71
CA ILE A 59 0.10 6.15 -7.17
C ILE A 59 0.51 7.60 -7.42
N LYS A 60 -0.02 8.19 -8.50
CA LYS A 60 0.14 9.64 -8.75
C LYS A 60 -0.48 10.43 -7.59
N ASN A 61 0.24 11.44 -7.11
CA ASN A 61 -0.22 12.34 -6.05
C ASN A 61 -0.61 11.64 -4.73
N ALA A 62 0.22 10.70 -4.23
CA ALA A 62 -0.02 9.95 -2.98
C ALA A 62 -0.47 10.83 -1.79
N LYS A 63 0.13 12.01 -1.59
CA LYS A 63 -0.25 12.96 -0.53
C LYS A 63 -1.71 13.42 -0.66
N ALA A 64 -2.16 13.70 -1.89
CA ALA A 64 -3.54 14.10 -2.15
C ALA A 64 -4.52 12.93 -1.98
N ALA A 65 -4.14 11.72 -2.41
CA ALA A 65 -4.92 10.51 -2.21
C ALA A 65 -5.15 10.25 -0.72
N CYS A 66 -4.12 10.30 0.11
CA CYS A 66 -4.25 10.16 1.57
C CYS A 66 -5.18 11.22 2.17
N ARG A 67 -5.02 12.49 1.82
CA ARG A 67 -5.89 13.58 2.33
C ARG A 67 -7.36 13.39 1.99
N LYS A 68 -7.68 12.84 0.82
CA LYS A 68 -9.07 12.54 0.43
C LYS A 68 -9.58 11.30 1.15
N LEU A 69 -8.76 10.25 1.21
CA LEU A 69 -9.16 8.96 1.76
C LEU A 69 -9.49 9.03 3.26
N VAL A 70 -8.74 9.83 4.04
CA VAL A 70 -9.01 10.01 5.49
C VAL A 70 -10.31 10.76 5.80
N LYS A 71 -10.91 11.45 4.83
CA LYS A 71 -12.20 12.15 5.00
C LYS A 71 -13.41 11.23 4.82
N ILE A 72 -13.18 9.99 4.41
CA ILE A 72 -14.23 8.99 4.20
C ILE A 72 -14.19 8.04 5.40
N SER A 73 -15.30 7.92 6.14
CA SER A 73 -15.35 7.12 7.38
C SER A 73 -15.09 5.64 7.13
N GLN A 74 -15.68 5.08 6.07
CA GLN A 74 -15.58 3.65 5.74
C GLN A 74 -15.36 3.44 4.23
N PRO A 75 -14.19 3.85 3.68
CA PRO A 75 -13.97 3.85 2.23
C PRO A 75 -14.06 2.45 1.60
N PHE A 76 -13.78 1.41 2.39
CA PHE A 76 -13.73 0.03 1.91
C PHE A 76 -14.92 -0.82 2.35
N ALA A 77 -15.90 -0.26 3.07
CA ALA A 77 -17.12 -0.98 3.44
C ALA A 77 -17.94 -1.29 2.19
N LYS A 78 -18.56 -2.47 2.15
CA LYS A 78 -19.52 -2.85 1.11
C LYS A 78 -20.81 -2.04 1.27
N PRO A 79 -21.65 -1.92 0.22
CA PRO A 79 -23.00 -1.42 0.38
C PRO A 79 -23.76 -2.21 1.45
N ASP A 80 -24.71 -1.55 2.10
CA ASP A 80 -25.65 -2.23 3.00
C ASP A 80 -26.45 -3.27 2.18
N PRO A 81 -26.51 -4.54 2.60
CA PRO A 81 -27.30 -5.56 1.91
C PRO A 81 -28.79 -5.24 1.81
N MET A 82 -29.33 -4.39 2.68
CA MET A 82 -30.73 -3.94 2.67
C MET A 82 -30.95 -2.69 1.81
N GLN A 83 -29.88 -2.05 1.33
CA GLN A 83 -30.01 -0.88 0.46
C GLN A 83 -30.56 -1.31 -0.91
N MET A 84 -31.64 -0.66 -1.35
CA MET A 84 -32.16 -0.86 -2.69
C MET A 84 -31.20 -0.26 -3.72
N CYS A 85 -30.72 -1.09 -4.64
CA CYS A 85 -29.77 -0.71 -5.69
C CYS A 85 -30.34 -1.08 -7.06
N SER A 86 -30.52 -0.10 -7.94
CA SER A 86 -30.86 -0.39 -9.35
C SER A 86 -29.72 -1.10 -10.07
N GLU A 87 -30.06 -2.09 -10.90
CA GLU A 87 -29.13 -2.80 -11.79
C GLU A 87 -28.76 -1.92 -12.99
N ILE A 88 -27.78 -1.03 -12.79
CA ILE A 88 -27.24 -0.17 -13.83
C ILE A 88 -25.81 -0.62 -14.10
N TYR A 89 -25.61 -1.21 -15.28
CA TYR A 89 -24.30 -1.63 -15.74
C TYR A 89 -23.65 -0.50 -16.55
N GLU A 90 -22.70 0.20 -15.95
CA GLU A 90 -22.02 1.32 -16.60
C GLU A 90 -20.76 0.90 -17.39
N SER A 91 -19.96 -0.01 -16.85
CA SER A 91 -18.76 -0.52 -17.53
C SER A 91 -18.25 -1.83 -16.90
N ALA A 92 -17.38 -2.53 -17.64
CA ALA A 92 -16.74 -3.77 -17.20
C ALA A 92 -15.55 -3.55 -16.23
N GLU A 93 -15.29 -2.31 -15.83
CA GLU A 93 -14.15 -1.98 -14.99
C GLU A 93 -14.25 -2.61 -13.60
N VAL A 94 -13.13 -3.15 -13.12
CA VAL A 94 -13.03 -3.73 -11.79
C VAL A 94 -11.78 -3.19 -11.11
N ALA A 95 -11.92 -2.77 -9.85
CA ALA A 95 -10.80 -2.47 -8.99
C ALA A 95 -10.84 -3.31 -7.72
N THR A 96 -9.67 -3.73 -7.24
CA THR A 96 -9.52 -4.39 -5.95
C THR A 96 -8.49 -3.65 -5.12
N VAL A 97 -8.85 -3.34 -3.88
CA VAL A 97 -7.96 -2.70 -2.89
C VAL A 97 -7.74 -3.70 -1.76
N LYS A 98 -6.47 -4.03 -1.49
CA LYS A 98 -6.05 -4.92 -0.40
C LYS A 98 -5.01 -4.23 0.46
N GLY A 99 -4.95 -4.56 1.75
CA GLY A 99 -3.88 -4.08 2.62
C GLY A 99 -4.34 -3.86 4.05
N THR A 100 -3.81 -2.81 4.66
CA THR A 100 -4.17 -2.36 6.01
C THR A 100 -4.69 -0.92 5.94
N TRP A 101 -5.85 -0.67 6.53
CA TRP A 101 -6.42 0.67 6.70
C TRP A 101 -6.89 0.85 8.14
N ASN A 102 -6.44 1.92 8.79
CA ASN A 102 -6.67 2.21 10.21
C ASN A 102 -6.40 0.99 11.11
N GLY A 103 -5.31 0.27 10.83
CA GLY A 103 -4.92 -0.92 11.59
C GLY A 103 -5.71 -2.19 11.29
N LYS A 104 -6.73 -2.14 10.41
CA LYS A 104 -7.54 -3.30 10.02
C LYS A 104 -7.11 -3.84 8.66
N LYS A 105 -7.07 -5.16 8.50
CA LYS A 105 -6.90 -5.79 7.18
C LYS A 105 -8.16 -5.57 6.35
N ILE A 106 -7.98 -5.16 5.10
CA ILE A 106 -9.07 -4.91 4.16
C ILE A 106 -8.84 -5.67 2.85
N SER A 107 -9.94 -6.04 2.21
CA SER A 107 -10.00 -6.56 0.84
C SER A 107 -11.33 -6.13 0.23
N ALA A 108 -11.34 -5.02 -0.49
CA ALA A 108 -12.53 -4.44 -1.12
C ALA A 108 -12.45 -4.56 -2.64
N ARG A 109 -13.53 -5.07 -3.24
CA ARG A 109 -13.74 -5.04 -4.69
C ARG A 109 -14.73 -3.92 -5.01
N PHE A 110 -14.48 -3.25 -6.13
CA PHE A 110 -15.31 -2.20 -6.71
C PHE A 110 -15.62 -2.61 -8.15
N SER A 111 -16.87 -2.39 -8.56
CA SER A 111 -17.36 -2.62 -9.92
C SER A 111 -18.37 -1.53 -10.27
N LYS A 112 -18.84 -1.51 -11.52
CA LYS A 112 -19.84 -0.56 -11.99
C LYS A 112 -21.10 -1.28 -12.49
N THR A 113 -21.57 -2.23 -11.69
CA THR A 113 -22.65 -3.18 -12.04
C THR A 113 -24.03 -2.83 -11.45
N ASN A 114 -24.08 -1.95 -10.45
CA ASN A 114 -25.31 -1.41 -9.90
C ASN A 114 -25.06 0.00 -9.32
N SER A 115 -26.14 0.73 -9.06
CA SER A 115 -26.08 2.12 -8.57
C SER A 115 -25.27 2.29 -7.28
N CYS A 116 -25.37 1.38 -6.31
CA CYS A 116 -24.65 1.45 -5.05
C CYS A 116 -23.13 1.25 -5.22
N GLU A 117 -22.73 0.30 -6.06
CA GLU A 117 -21.33 0.06 -6.40
C GLU A 117 -20.75 1.22 -7.22
N ILE A 118 -21.53 1.80 -8.14
CA ILE A 118 -21.16 3.02 -8.88
C ILE A 118 -20.92 4.20 -7.93
N THR A 119 -21.77 4.40 -6.93
CA THR A 119 -21.57 5.45 -5.92
C THR A 119 -20.25 5.25 -5.16
N ARG A 120 -19.97 4.03 -4.71
CA ARG A 120 -18.69 3.68 -4.04
C ARG A 120 -17.49 3.89 -4.97
N TRP A 121 -17.61 3.48 -6.23
CA TRP A 121 -16.59 3.69 -7.26
C TRP A 121 -16.27 5.18 -7.42
N ASN A 122 -17.29 6.00 -7.61
CA ASN A 122 -17.14 7.44 -7.83
C ASN A 122 -16.52 8.15 -6.63
N ALA A 123 -16.85 7.72 -5.41
CA ALA A 123 -16.24 8.24 -4.20
C ALA A 123 -14.73 7.94 -4.12
N LEU A 124 -14.27 6.85 -4.73
CA LEU A 124 -12.88 6.39 -4.64
C LEU A 124 -12.09 6.40 -5.95
N LYS A 125 -12.63 6.92 -7.05
CA LYS A 125 -11.93 6.96 -8.36
C LYS A 125 -10.52 7.57 -8.30
N PHE A 126 -10.31 8.55 -7.42
CA PHE A 126 -8.99 9.15 -7.19
C PHE A 126 -7.92 8.16 -6.66
N LEU A 127 -8.36 7.07 -6.05
CA LEU A 127 -7.54 5.97 -5.54
C LEU A 127 -7.49 4.80 -6.53
N ILE A 128 -8.66 4.41 -7.08
CA ILE A 128 -8.83 3.17 -7.86
C ILE A 128 -8.65 3.32 -9.37
N GLN A 129 -8.60 4.55 -9.90
CA GLN A 129 -8.21 4.86 -11.28
C GLN A 129 -6.92 5.69 -11.34
N GLY A 130 -6.02 5.53 -10.35
CA GLY A 130 -4.83 6.36 -10.10
C GLY A 130 -3.76 6.42 -11.21
N VAL A 131 -4.07 5.93 -12.41
CA VAL A 131 -3.20 5.87 -13.59
C VAL A 131 -3.84 6.50 -14.84
N GLN A 132 -5.18 6.56 -14.93
CA GLN A 132 -5.89 6.79 -16.19
C GLN A 132 -6.73 8.07 -16.17
N LYS A 133 -6.06 9.22 -16.35
CA LYS A 133 -6.61 10.35 -17.11
C LYS A 133 -5.51 11.37 -17.39
N ALA A 134 -5.02 11.37 -18.63
CA ALA A 134 -4.99 12.60 -19.42
C ALA A 134 -6.19 12.47 -20.37
#